data_AF-A0AAT9GWQ5-F1
#
_entry.id   AF-A0AAT9GWQ5-F1
#
_cell.length_a   1.000
_cell.length_b   1.000
_cell.length_c   1.000
_cell.angle_alpha   90.00
_cell.angle_beta   90.00
_cell.angle_gamma   90.00
#
_symmetry.space_group_name_H-M   'P 1'
#
loop_
_entity.id
_entity.type
_entity.pdbx_description
1 polymer ?
#
loop_
_entity_poly.entity_id
_entity_poly.type
_entity_poly.pdbx_seq_one_letter_code
_entity_poly.pdbx_strand_id
1 'polypeptide(L)'
;MYLNANQKQTNMMTPAEANVLRIEIEKLQEKVELMRKLSTASGFYSYYFSKILEYPSNKACFHSVNELYHELFGQYRYSDYDYFRVSLTRFNKKEKK
;
A
#
# COMPACT_ATOMS: atom_id res chain seq x y z
N MET A 1 53.08 6.63 30.19
CA MET A 1 53.02 6.42 28.73
C MET A 1 52.31 5.09 28.52
N TYR A 2 51.10 4.95 27.97
CA TYR A 2 50.36 5.76 26.99
C TYR A 2 48.84 5.75 27.32
N LEU A 3 48.18 6.86 27.02
CA LEU A 3 46.73 7.02 26.94
C LEU A 3 46.18 6.16 25.79
N ASN A 4 45.15 5.36 26.03
CA ASN A 4 44.23 4.89 24.97
C ASN A 4 42.80 5.25 25.36
N ALA A 5 42.55 6.56 25.40
CA ALA A 5 41.21 7.10 25.26
C ALA A 5 40.97 7.29 23.77
N ASN A 6 40.26 6.35 23.13
CA ASN A 6 39.43 6.58 21.94
C ASN A 6 39.09 5.24 21.28
N GLN A 7 37.89 4.73 21.55
CA GLN A 7 37.11 3.93 20.60
C GLN A 7 35.70 3.67 21.19
N LYS A 8 35.01 4.75 21.53
CA LYS A 8 33.55 4.78 21.43
C LYS A 8 33.20 5.96 20.55
N GLN A 9 33.56 5.82 19.28
CA GLN A 9 32.96 6.64 18.24
C GLN A 9 31.51 6.15 18.15
N THR A 10 30.63 6.74 18.95
CA THR A 10 29.21 6.66 18.71
C THR A 10 29.00 7.24 17.32
N ASN A 11 28.76 6.39 16.34
CA ASN A 11 28.26 6.79 15.02
C ASN A 11 26.90 7.45 15.24
N MET A 12 26.91 8.71 15.66
CA MET A 12 25.73 9.53 15.77
C MET A 12 25.40 9.97 14.36
N MET A 13 24.32 9.38 13.86
CA MET A 13 23.68 9.75 12.61
C MET A 13 23.47 11.27 12.55
N THR A 14 23.84 11.90 11.44
CA THR A 14 23.66 13.35 11.30
C THR A 14 22.16 13.69 11.28
N PRO A 15 21.76 14.92 11.68
CA PRO A 15 20.34 15.32 11.62
C PRO A 15 19.72 15.19 10.23
N ALA A 16 20.52 15.40 9.17
CA ALA A 16 20.07 15.25 7.78
C ALA A 16 19.77 13.80 7.44
N GLU A 17 20.68 12.87 7.76
CA GLU A 17 20.45 11.44 7.54
C GLU A 17 19.24 10.96 8.37
N ALA A 18 19.12 11.42 9.64
CA ALA A 18 18.01 11.06 10.51
C ALA A 18 16.65 11.50 9.91
N ASN A 19 16.60 12.67 9.29
CA ASN A 19 15.41 13.13 8.58
C ASN A 19 15.10 12.30 7.34
N VAL A 20 16.11 11.91 6.56
CA VAL A 20 15.94 11.02 5.39
C VAL A 20 15.37 9.67 5.81
N LEU A 21 15.91 9.05 6.87
CA LEU A 21 15.36 7.79 7.38
C LEU A 21 13.93 7.96 7.91
N ARG A 22 13.61 9.06 8.58
CA ARG A 22 12.24 9.33 9.04
C ARG A 22 11.25 9.34 7.88
N ILE A 23 11.58 10.04 6.79
CA ILE A 23 10.75 10.11 5.58
C ILE A 23 10.59 8.71 4.96
N GLU A 24 11.65 7.91 4.94
CA GLU A 24 11.59 6.55 4.40
C GLU A 24 10.72 5.64 5.27
N ILE A 25 10.85 5.74 6.61
CA ILE A 25 10.01 5.00 7.56
C ILE A 25 8.53 5.35 7.35
N GLU A 26 8.20 6.63 7.20
CA GLU A 26 6.83 7.10 6.98
C GLU A 26 6.25 6.52 5.68
N LYS A 27 7.00 6.58 4.57
CA LYS A 27 6.60 5.95 3.30
C LYS A 27 6.39 4.45 3.41
N LEU A 28 7.27 3.74 4.12
CA LEU A 28 7.13 2.31 4.34
C LEU A 28 5.91 1.98 5.20
N GLN A 29 5.62 2.80 6.21
CA GLN A 29 4.42 2.65 7.05
C GLN A 29 3.14 2.84 6.22
N GLU A 30 3.08 3.90 5.41
CA GLU A 30 1.96 4.13 4.49
C GLU A 30 1.76 2.95 3.53
N LYS A 31 2.86 2.44 2.96
CA LYS A 31 2.83 1.26 2.09
C LYS A 31 2.30 0.02 2.81
N VAL A 32 2.76 -0.23 4.05
CA VAL A 32 2.28 -1.36 4.86
C VAL A 32 0.79 -1.24 5.18
N GLU A 33 0.31 -0.06 5.54
CA GLU A 33 -1.11 0.17 5.80
C GLU A 33 -1.96 -0.03 4.53
N LEU A 34 -1.47 0.44 3.39
CA LEU A 34 -2.13 0.20 2.10
C LEU A 34 -2.17 -1.29 1.75
N MET A 35 -1.07 -2.03 1.96
CA MET A 35 -1.03 -3.48 1.79
C MET A 35 -2.04 -4.17 2.72
N ARG A 36 -2.07 -3.81 4.00
CA ARG A 36 -3.05 -4.36 4.96
C ARG A 36 -4.48 -4.15 4.47
N LYS A 37 -4.81 -2.94 4.04
CA LYS A 37 -6.13 -2.60 3.49
C LYS A 37 -6.47 -3.43 2.26
N LEU A 38 -5.56 -3.52 1.28
CA LEU A 38 -5.83 -4.19 0.00
C LEU A 38 -5.76 -5.72 0.07
N SER A 39 -5.13 -6.29 1.11
CA SER A 39 -4.97 -7.75 1.27
C SER A 39 -6.29 -8.52 1.28
N THR A 40 -7.35 -7.94 1.85
CA THR A 40 -8.67 -8.57 1.95
C THR A 40 -9.59 -8.16 0.80
N ALA A 41 -10.59 -9.00 0.49
CA ALA A 41 -11.58 -8.66 -0.54
C ALA A 41 -12.38 -7.41 -0.16
N SER A 42 -12.81 -7.31 1.10
CA SER A 42 -13.54 -6.15 1.61
C SER A 42 -12.71 -4.88 1.47
N GLY A 43 -11.45 -4.90 1.91
CA GLY A 43 -10.62 -3.71 1.86
C GLY A 43 -10.20 -3.30 0.45
N PHE A 44 -10.05 -4.25 -0.47
CA PHE A 44 -9.93 -3.95 -1.91
C PHE A 44 -11.16 -3.21 -2.44
N TYR A 45 -12.38 -3.71 -2.15
CA TYR A 45 -13.60 -3.03 -2.60
C TYR A 45 -13.78 -1.66 -1.95
N SER A 46 -13.50 -1.53 -0.64
CA SER A 46 -13.56 -0.24 0.04
C SER A 46 -12.58 0.78 -0.56
N TYR A 47 -11.37 0.34 -0.91
CA TYR A 47 -10.40 1.20 -1.59
C TYR A 47 -10.89 1.59 -2.99
N TYR A 48 -11.35 0.63 -3.79
CA TYR A 48 -11.96 0.88 -5.10
C TYR A 48 -13.10 1.90 -5.03
N PHE A 49 -14.04 1.74 -4.10
CA PHE A 49 -15.15 2.68 -3.95
C PHE A 49 -14.70 4.06 -3.47
N SER A 50 -13.65 4.15 -2.64
CA SER A 50 -13.08 5.44 -2.24
C SER A 50 -12.42 6.20 -3.41
N LYS A 51 -12.06 5.49 -4.48
CA LYS A 51 -11.37 6.04 -5.65
C LYS A 51 -12.24 6.22 -6.87
N ILE A 52 -13.44 5.62 -6.89
CA ILE A 52 -14.28 5.54 -8.10
C ILE A 52 -14.60 6.91 -8.74
N LEU A 53 -14.73 7.97 -7.93
CA LEU A 53 -15.03 9.32 -8.39
C LEU A 53 -13.81 10.06 -8.98
N GLU A 54 -12.60 9.55 -8.77
CA GLU A 54 -11.35 10.12 -9.29
C GLU A 54 -11.06 9.66 -10.73
N TYR A 55 -11.83 8.69 -11.26
CA TYR A 55 -11.59 8.08 -12.56
C TYR A 55 -12.77 8.28 -13.52
N PRO A 56 -12.52 8.36 -14.84
CA PRO A 56 -13.57 8.57 -15.84
C PRO A 56 -14.52 7.37 -16.01
N SER A 57 -14.14 6.19 -15.50
CA SER A 57 -15.00 5.02 -15.53
C SER A 57 -14.64 4.00 -14.44
N ASN A 58 -15.61 3.16 -14.11
CA ASN A 58 -15.44 2.03 -13.20
C ASN A 58 -14.33 1.07 -13.64
N LYS A 59 -14.15 0.88 -14.96
CA LYS A 59 -13.11 0.03 -15.53
C LYS A 59 -11.72 0.66 -15.35
N ALA A 60 -11.59 1.97 -15.58
CA ALA A 60 -10.35 2.69 -15.35
C ALA A 60 -9.93 2.66 -13.88
N CYS A 61 -10.88 2.89 -12.95
CA CYS A 61 -10.63 2.74 -11.51
C CYS A 61 -10.19 1.31 -11.17
N PHE A 62 -10.89 0.29 -11.70
CA PHE A 62 -10.52 -1.11 -11.49
C PHE A 62 -9.09 -1.40 -11.93
N HIS A 63 -8.71 -0.99 -13.15
CA HIS A 63 -7.36 -1.22 -13.65
C HIS A 63 -6.33 -0.56 -12.74
N SER A 64 -6.52 0.71 -12.39
CA SER A 64 -5.60 1.43 -11.49
C SER A 64 -5.42 0.70 -10.14
N VAL A 65 -6.53 0.28 -9.50
CA VAL A 65 -6.47 -0.40 -8.20
C VAL A 65 -5.88 -1.82 -8.32
N ASN A 66 -6.14 -2.54 -9.43
CA ASN A 66 -5.61 -3.88 -9.65
C ASN A 66 -4.12 -3.86 -10.03
N GLU A 67 -3.65 -2.84 -10.77
CA GLU A 67 -2.22 -2.58 -10.99
C GLU A 67 -1.52 -2.25 -9.67
N LEU A 68 -2.09 -1.35 -8.85
CA LEU A 68 -1.56 -1.05 -7.52
C LEU A 68 -1.47 -2.31 -6.65
N TYR A 69 -2.47 -3.20 -6.72
CA TYR A 69 -2.41 -4.49 -6.04
C TYR A 69 -1.25 -5.36 -6.57
N HIS A 70 -1.06 -5.43 -7.89
CA HIS A 70 0.05 -6.15 -8.49
C HIS A 70 1.41 -5.59 -8.06
N GLU A 71 1.59 -4.27 -8.03
CA GLU A 71 2.81 -3.63 -7.54
C GLU A 71 3.13 -3.98 -6.07
N LEU A 72 2.10 -4.16 -5.24
CA LEU A 72 2.25 -4.45 -3.82
C LEU A 72 2.44 -5.94 -3.52
N PHE A 73 1.81 -6.83 -4.29
CA PHE A 73 1.73 -8.27 -4.00
C PHE A 73 2.39 -9.17 -5.04
N GLY A 74 2.85 -8.62 -6.18
CA GLY A 74 3.48 -9.37 -7.26
C GLY A 74 2.51 -10.21 -8.12
N GLN A 75 1.21 -10.05 -7.92
CA GLN A 75 0.17 -10.74 -8.70
C GLN A 75 -1.10 -9.89 -8.77
N TYR A 76 -1.87 -10.03 -9.85
CA TYR A 76 -3.17 -9.38 -9.95
C TYR A 76 -4.19 -10.03 -9.02
N ARG A 77 -5.06 -9.23 -8.40
CA ARG A 77 -6.14 -9.77 -7.54
C ARG A 77 -7.24 -10.43 -8.36
N TYR A 78 -7.56 -9.82 -9.50
CA TYR A 78 -8.54 -10.32 -10.46
C TYR A 78 -7.88 -10.43 -11.84
N SER A 79 -8.26 -11.46 -12.60
CA SER A 79 -7.74 -11.69 -13.96
C SER A 79 -8.09 -10.55 -14.91
N ASP A 80 -9.30 -10.02 -14.79
CA ASP A 80 -9.87 -9.03 -15.68
C ASP A 80 -11.06 -8.31 -15.01
N TYR A 81 -11.57 -7.31 -15.72
CA TYR A 81 -12.68 -6.49 -15.25
C TYR A 81 -14.01 -7.24 -15.19
N ASP A 82 -14.24 -8.24 -16.06
CA ASP A 82 -15.50 -8.97 -16.10
C ASP A 82 -15.61 -9.91 -14.88
N TYR A 83 -14.53 -10.60 -14.55
CA TYR A 83 -14.41 -11.41 -13.33
C TYR A 83 -14.56 -10.56 -12.07
N PHE A 84 -13.96 -9.36 -12.06
CA PHE A 84 -14.15 -8.39 -10.99
C PHE A 84 -15.63 -7.98 -10.84
N ARG A 85 -16.34 -7.68 -11.94
CA ARG A 85 -17.75 -7.29 -11.90
C ARG A 85 -18.66 -8.38 -11.33
N VAL A 86 -18.42 -9.64 -11.69
CA VAL A 86 -19.16 -10.79 -11.11
C VAL A 86 -18.92 -10.87 -9.61
N SER A 87 -17.66 -10.74 -9.18
CA SER A 87 -17.27 -10.77 -7.76
C SER A 87 -17.88 -9.61 -6.98
N LEU A 88 -17.84 -8.40 -7.53
CA LEU A 88 -18.43 -7.18 -6.98
C LEU A 88 -19.95 -7.31 -6.81
N THR A 89 -20.63 -7.89 -7.80
CA THR A 89 -22.08 -8.13 -7.73
C THR A 89 -22.43 -9.07 -6.59
N ARG A 90 -21.63 -10.12 -6.37
CA ARG A 90 -21.81 -11.06 -5.25
C ARG A 90 -21.57 -10.38 -3.91
N PHE A 91 -20.51 -9.58 -3.81
CA PHE A 91 -20.19 -8.78 -2.62
C PHE A 91 -21.34 -7.84 -2.25
N ASN A 92 -21.83 -7.03 -3.20
CA ASN A 92 -22.92 -6.09 -2.97
C ASN A 92 -24.24 -6.77 -2.59
N LYS A 93 -24.50 -8.00 -3.05
CA LYS A 93 -25.68 -8.78 -2.63
C LYS A 93 -25.58 -9.27 -1.19
N LYS A 94 -24.36 -9.55 -0.72
CA LYS A 94 -24.10 -9.98 0.66
C LYS A 94 -24.32 -8.82 1.64
N GLU A 95 -23.84 -7.64 1.32
CA GLU A 95 -23.95 -6.45 2.19
C GLU A 95 -25.38 -5.87 2.29
N LYS A 96 -26.29 -6.29 1.40
CA LYS A 96 -27.71 -5.87 1.43
C LYS A 96 -28.61 -6.77 2.29
N LYS A 97 -28.08 -7.85 2.83
CA LYS A 97 -28.79 -8.76 3.74
C LYS A 97 -28.40 -8.46 5.18
#